data_AF-A0A2N1PYH9-F1
#
_entry.id   AF-A0A2N1PYH9-F1
#
_cell.length_a   1.000
_cell.length_b   1.000
_cell.length_c   1.000
_cell.angle_alpha   90.00
_cell.angle_beta   90.00
_cell.angle_gamma   90.00
#
_symmetry.space_group_name_H-M   'P 1'
#
loop_
_entity.id
_entity.type
_entity.pdbx_description
1 polymer ?
#
loop_
_entity_poly.entity_id
_entity_poly.type
_entity_poly.pdbx_seq_one_letter_code
_entity_poly.pdbx_strand_id
1 'polypeptide(L)'
;MKKILLYITLILSFSLLIVIGLSMKEDKVSKILTVSTEYLYLYDDDHYMRFMFFVNVNHPITIKESYDDIYIHDELMHERMTLNIKGIEKSHDESYLNETYHAYEIITDIPYLGIDYKLNDAFITITLQNGDTYTLYLGHLSILKKTSSSSHINWTNLYGIKEDNEHLSRLRYIDLYFDILNEDILKIDIGSMHETSFLLYEDYIRITITEAPFLLYQCPLRIYYQNGDIDTIFTFTYLKDYEILKESGLLVHHGTLN
;
A
#
# COMPACT_ATOMS: atom_id res chain seq x y z
N MET A 1 -62.36 4.17 -25.34
CA MET A 1 -61.32 3.38 -26.05
C MET A 1 -60.08 4.20 -26.38
N LYS A 2 -60.16 5.32 -27.13
CA LYS A 2 -58.98 6.14 -27.50
C LYS A 2 -58.12 6.61 -26.31
N LYS A 3 -58.73 7.03 -25.20
CA LYS A 3 -58.01 7.48 -23.99
C LYS A 3 -57.27 6.33 -23.28
N ILE A 4 -57.87 5.14 -23.24
CA ILE A 4 -57.24 3.94 -22.64
C ILE A 4 -56.04 3.50 -23.49
N LEU A 5 -56.20 3.53 -24.82
CA LEU A 5 -55.10 3.23 -25.74
C LEU A 5 -53.93 4.19 -25.55
N LEU A 6 -54.22 5.49 -25.37
CA LEU A 6 -53.21 6.53 -25.10
C LEU A 6 -52.40 6.23 -23.83
N TYR A 7 -53.08 5.89 -22.72
CA TYR A 7 -52.40 5.55 -21.47
C TYR A 7 -51.53 4.30 -21.60
N ILE A 8 -51.99 3.28 -22.31
CA ILE A 8 -51.21 2.06 -22.55
C ILE A 8 -49.96 2.38 -23.37
N THR A 9 -50.07 3.17 -24.45
CA THR A 9 -48.91 3.60 -25.26
C THR A 9 -47.93 4.47 -24.46
N LEU A 10 -48.42 5.29 -23.53
CA LEU A 10 -47.56 6.14 -22.70
C LEU A 10 -46.77 5.32 -21.68
N ILE A 11 -47.40 4.32 -21.07
CA ILE A 11 -46.71 3.37 -20.17
C ILE A 11 -45.67 2.55 -20.93
N LEU A 12 -46.01 2.06 -22.13
CA LEU A 12 -45.09 1.30 -22.97
C LEU A 12 -43.89 2.11 -23.47
N SER A 13 -44.09 3.38 -23.81
CA SER A 13 -42.98 4.26 -24.20
C SER A 13 -42.11 4.62 -23.02
N PHE A 14 -42.69 4.84 -21.83
CA PHE A 14 -41.91 5.12 -20.63
C PHE A 14 -41.11 3.90 -20.16
N SER A 15 -41.68 2.69 -20.22
CA SER A 15 -40.94 1.45 -19.91
C SER A 15 -39.82 1.19 -20.92
N LEU A 16 -40.06 1.46 -22.21
CA LEU A 16 -39.03 1.36 -23.25
C LEU A 16 -37.87 2.34 -22.99
N LEU A 17 -38.15 3.58 -22.59
CA LEU A 17 -37.13 4.56 -22.22
C LEU A 17 -36.32 4.13 -21.00
N ILE A 18 -36.95 3.53 -19.99
CA ILE A 18 -36.25 2.97 -18.83
C ILE A 18 -35.32 1.82 -19.24
N VAL A 19 -35.80 0.90 -20.09
CA VAL A 19 -35.00 -0.22 -20.61
C VAL A 19 -33.81 0.29 -21.42
N ILE A 20 -34.04 1.26 -22.32
CA ILE A 20 -32.98 1.89 -23.10
C ILE A 20 -31.95 2.54 -22.17
N GLY A 21 -32.40 3.34 -21.18
CA GLY A 21 -31.51 3.98 -20.20
C GLY A 21 -30.70 2.99 -19.34
N LEU A 22 -31.27 1.82 -19.04
CA LEU A 22 -30.54 0.74 -18.34
C LEU A 22 -29.55 0.02 -19.25
N SER A 23 -29.88 -0.17 -20.53
CA SER A 23 -29.02 -0.80 -21.53
C SER A 23 -27.93 0.11 -22.10
N MET A 24 -28.06 1.43 -21.94
CA MET A 24 -27.06 2.43 -22.33
C MET A 24 -26.05 2.74 -21.23
N LYS A 25 -26.06 2.02 -20.10
CA LYS A 25 -24.90 2.03 -19.20
C LYS A 25 -23.74 1.45 -19.98
N GLU A 26 -22.84 2.32 -20.44
CA GLU A 26 -21.56 1.91 -21.03
C GLU A 26 -20.93 0.88 -20.10
N ASP A 27 -20.49 -0.25 -20.66
CA ASP A 27 -19.70 -1.22 -19.94
C ASP A 27 -18.49 -0.48 -19.41
N LYS A 28 -18.43 -0.31 -18.08
CA LYS A 28 -17.32 0.36 -17.44
C LYS A 28 -16.07 -0.43 -17.77
N VAL A 29 -15.13 0.22 -18.44
CA VAL A 29 -13.81 -0.36 -18.72
C VAL A 29 -13.17 -0.68 -17.37
N SER A 30 -12.78 -1.94 -17.18
CA SER A 30 -12.08 -2.39 -15.98
C SER A 30 -10.75 -1.64 -15.87
N LYS A 31 -10.53 -1.00 -14.72
CA LYS A 31 -9.30 -0.30 -14.39
C LYS A 31 -8.78 -0.81 -13.06
N ILE A 32 -7.48 -1.12 -13.05
CA ILE A 32 -6.73 -1.41 -11.84
C ILE A 32 -5.78 -0.23 -11.64
N LEU A 33 -5.80 0.36 -10.46
CA LEU A 33 -4.90 1.44 -10.09
C LEU A 33 -4.02 1.02 -8.92
N THR A 34 -2.82 1.58 -8.88
CA THR A 34 -1.93 1.56 -7.73
C THR A 34 -1.43 2.97 -7.46
N VAL A 35 -0.84 3.19 -6.29
CA VAL A 35 -0.19 4.45 -5.96
C VAL A 35 1.25 4.19 -5.57
N SER A 36 2.18 5.02 -6.06
CA SER A 36 3.59 4.98 -5.65
C SER A 36 3.73 5.07 -4.14
N THR A 37 4.20 3.98 -3.53
CA THR A 37 4.28 3.78 -2.08
C THR A 37 5.67 3.26 -1.71
N GLU A 38 6.18 3.69 -0.56
CA GLU A 38 7.35 3.08 0.08
C GLU A 38 6.90 1.88 0.94
N TYR A 39 6.99 0.68 0.37
CA TYR A 39 6.70 -0.56 1.05
C TYR A 39 7.92 -1.01 1.87
N LEU A 40 7.87 -0.79 3.19
CA LEU A 40 8.98 -1.07 4.10
C LEU A 40 8.60 -2.17 5.10
N TYR A 41 9.30 -3.31 5.03
CA TYR A 41 9.03 -4.48 5.86
C TYR A 41 10.27 -4.93 6.61
N LEU A 42 10.10 -5.35 7.87
CA LEU A 42 11.09 -6.14 8.58
C LEU A 42 10.67 -7.61 8.50
N TYR A 43 11.57 -8.49 8.06
CA TYR A 43 11.30 -9.93 7.98
C TYR A 43 10.88 -10.48 9.35
N ASP A 44 9.75 -11.17 9.37
CA ASP A 44 9.26 -11.94 10.51
C ASP A 44 8.27 -13.00 10.06
N ASP A 45 8.31 -14.18 10.68
CA ASP A 45 7.47 -15.31 10.28
C ASP A 45 5.97 -15.06 10.55
N ASP A 46 5.66 -14.18 11.51
CA ASP A 46 4.29 -13.86 11.93
C ASP A 46 3.72 -12.59 11.25
N HIS A 47 4.48 -11.96 10.36
CA HIS A 47 4.09 -10.73 9.67
C HIS A 47 3.91 -10.96 8.16
N TYR A 48 3.16 -10.05 7.52
CA TYR A 48 2.77 -10.15 6.12
C TYR A 48 3.12 -8.88 5.35
N MET A 49 3.43 -9.02 4.07
CA MET A 49 3.44 -7.88 3.15
C MET A 49 2.02 -7.59 2.68
N ARG A 50 1.71 -6.32 2.48
CA ARG A 50 0.39 -5.80 2.12
C ARG A 50 0.53 -4.78 1.00
N PHE A 51 0.10 -5.13 -0.20
CA PHE A 51 0.18 -4.27 -1.38
C PHE A 51 -1.21 -3.76 -1.74
N MET A 52 -1.39 -2.43 -1.74
CA MET A 52 -2.68 -1.82 -2.01
C MET A 52 -2.90 -1.60 -3.50
N PHE A 53 -4.10 -1.91 -3.97
CA PHE A 53 -4.56 -1.61 -5.32
C PHE A 53 -6.05 -1.26 -5.31
N PHE A 54 -6.52 -0.64 -6.40
CA PHE A 54 -7.88 -0.14 -6.51
C PHE A 54 -8.53 -0.64 -7.80
N VAL A 55 -9.80 -1.02 -7.74
CA VAL A 55 -10.57 -1.44 -8.92
C VAL A 55 -11.89 -0.68 -9.02
N ASN A 56 -12.30 -0.29 -10.23
CA ASN A 56 -13.57 0.44 -10.45
C ASN A 56 -14.77 -0.48 -10.73
N VAL A 57 -14.52 -1.77 -10.92
CA VAL A 57 -15.50 -2.83 -11.17
C VAL A 57 -15.06 -4.11 -10.45
N ASN A 58 -15.99 -5.06 -10.26
CA ASN A 58 -15.63 -6.38 -9.74
C ASN A 58 -14.64 -7.05 -10.69
N HIS A 59 -13.48 -7.45 -10.16
CA HIS A 59 -12.38 -7.94 -10.97
C HIS A 59 -11.83 -9.26 -10.40
N PRO A 60 -11.44 -10.24 -11.22
CA PRO A 60 -10.88 -11.50 -10.71
C PRO A 60 -9.65 -11.34 -9.80
N ILE A 61 -8.87 -10.27 -10.00
CA ILE A 61 -7.74 -9.91 -9.13
C ILE A 61 -8.16 -9.66 -7.67
N THR A 62 -9.45 -9.44 -7.38
CA THR A 62 -9.92 -9.29 -5.99
C THR A 62 -10.28 -10.62 -5.33
N ILE A 63 -10.04 -11.75 -6.01
CA ILE A 63 -10.43 -13.10 -5.58
C ILE A 63 -9.15 -13.95 -5.49
N LYS A 64 -8.76 -14.35 -4.28
CA LYS A 64 -7.54 -15.13 -4.03
C LYS A 64 -7.46 -16.39 -4.90
N GLU A 65 -8.57 -17.09 -5.05
CA GLU A 65 -8.67 -18.35 -5.79
C GLU A 65 -8.45 -18.15 -7.30
N SER A 66 -8.47 -16.93 -7.81
CA SER A 66 -8.22 -16.64 -9.23
C SER A 66 -6.74 -16.52 -9.57
N TYR A 67 -5.85 -16.50 -8.58
CA TYR A 67 -4.40 -16.35 -8.77
C TYR A 67 -3.77 -17.69 -9.17
N ASP A 68 -2.84 -17.62 -10.13
CA ASP A 68 -1.98 -18.73 -10.55
C ASP A 68 -0.53 -18.49 -10.10
N ASP A 69 0.04 -17.33 -10.44
CA ASP A 69 1.38 -16.90 -10.01
C ASP A 69 1.39 -15.44 -9.58
N ILE A 70 2.27 -15.10 -8.65
CA ILE A 70 2.50 -13.72 -8.22
C ILE A 70 3.97 -13.52 -7.83
N TYR A 71 4.57 -12.47 -8.37
CA TYR A 71 5.95 -12.13 -8.06
C TYR A 71 6.20 -10.64 -8.15
N ILE A 72 7.18 -10.18 -7.38
CA ILE A 72 7.71 -8.82 -7.47
C ILE A 72 9.00 -8.85 -8.27
N HIS A 73 9.26 -7.78 -9.02
CA HIS A 73 10.48 -7.61 -9.79
C HIS A 73 10.86 -6.13 -9.95
N ASP A 74 12.10 -5.89 -10.37
CA ASP A 74 12.55 -4.57 -10.84
C ASP A 74 12.08 -4.29 -12.28
N GLU A 75 12.19 -3.04 -12.74
CA GLU A 75 11.81 -2.63 -14.11
C GLU A 75 12.45 -3.51 -15.20
N LEU A 76 13.69 -3.96 -14.98
CA LEU A 76 14.48 -4.72 -15.96
C LEU A 76 14.36 -6.24 -15.81
N MET A 77 13.55 -6.74 -14.86
CA MET A 77 13.38 -8.17 -14.55
C MET A 77 14.69 -8.89 -14.18
N HIS A 78 15.71 -8.17 -13.69
CA HIS A 78 16.94 -8.77 -13.18
C HIS A 78 16.74 -9.40 -11.80
N GLU A 79 15.91 -8.78 -10.97
CA GLU A 79 15.56 -9.28 -9.66
C GLU A 79 14.10 -9.74 -9.67
N ARG A 80 13.85 -10.96 -9.19
CA ARG A 80 12.51 -11.51 -9.09
C ARG A 80 12.33 -12.26 -7.78
N MET A 81 11.19 -12.01 -7.15
CA MET A 81 10.79 -12.62 -5.89
C MET A 81 9.36 -13.15 -6.01
N THR A 82 9.22 -14.47 -6.07
CA THR A 82 7.91 -15.12 -6.00
C THR A 82 7.31 -14.95 -4.61
N LEU A 83 6.02 -14.65 -4.54
CA LEU A 83 5.28 -14.45 -3.31
C LEU A 83 4.23 -15.54 -3.13
N ASN A 84 3.88 -15.89 -1.89
CA ASN A 84 2.71 -16.73 -1.64
C ASN A 84 1.57 -15.90 -1.09
N ILE A 85 0.46 -15.86 -1.84
CA ILE A 85 -0.75 -15.16 -1.42
C ILE A 85 -1.40 -15.84 -0.21
N LYS A 86 -1.60 -15.07 0.86
CA LYS A 86 -2.33 -15.51 2.06
C LYS A 86 -3.79 -15.08 2.00
N GLY A 87 -4.07 -13.89 1.49
CA GLY A 87 -5.42 -13.34 1.41
C GLY A 87 -5.51 -12.11 0.53
N ILE A 88 -6.75 -11.69 0.28
CA ILE A 88 -7.08 -10.40 -0.32
C ILE A 88 -8.18 -9.80 0.54
N GLU A 89 -7.94 -8.60 1.06
CA GLU A 89 -8.86 -7.92 1.97
C GLU A 89 -9.35 -6.63 1.33
N LYS A 90 -10.67 -6.38 1.39
CA LYS A 90 -11.23 -5.08 1.04
C LYS A 90 -10.94 -4.08 2.16
N SER A 91 -10.40 -2.92 1.82
CA SER A 91 -10.08 -1.87 2.78
C SER A 91 -11.21 -0.83 2.88
N HIS A 92 -11.44 -0.06 1.83
CA HIS A 92 -12.43 1.03 1.79
C HIS A 92 -12.84 1.36 0.34
N ASP A 93 -13.73 2.34 0.19
CA ASP A 93 -14.21 2.82 -1.11
C ASP A 93 -13.86 4.29 -1.28
N GLU A 94 -13.37 4.68 -2.46
CA GLU A 94 -12.99 6.06 -2.79
C GLU A 94 -13.70 6.55 -4.06
N SER A 95 -13.86 7.86 -4.18
CA SER A 95 -14.28 8.50 -5.43
C SER A 95 -13.10 9.21 -6.08
N TYR A 96 -12.77 8.82 -7.31
CA TYR A 96 -11.63 9.36 -8.06
C TYR A 96 -12.02 9.54 -9.53
N LEU A 97 -11.75 10.72 -10.10
CA LEU A 97 -12.09 11.09 -11.49
C LEU A 97 -13.55 10.74 -11.89
N ASN A 98 -14.51 11.03 -11.02
CA ASN A 98 -15.95 10.73 -11.16
C ASN A 98 -16.31 9.24 -11.23
N GLU A 99 -15.39 8.35 -10.88
CA GLU A 99 -15.63 6.92 -10.72
C GLU A 99 -15.47 6.51 -9.25
N THR A 100 -16.18 5.45 -8.86
CA THR A 100 -15.98 4.82 -7.55
C THR A 100 -14.96 3.71 -7.71
N TYR A 101 -13.94 3.73 -6.86
CA TYR A 101 -12.92 2.70 -6.75
C TYR A 101 -13.06 1.98 -5.42
N HIS A 102 -12.79 0.68 -5.46
CA HIS A 102 -12.77 -0.19 -4.29
C HIS A 102 -11.31 -0.53 -4.00
N ALA A 103 -10.82 -0.16 -2.81
CA ALA A 103 -9.46 -0.42 -2.36
C ALA A 103 -9.36 -1.85 -1.79
N TYR A 104 -8.33 -2.57 -2.22
CA TYR A 104 -8.00 -3.91 -1.77
C TYR A 104 -6.53 -4.01 -1.42
N GLU A 105 -6.19 -4.92 -0.50
CA GLU A 105 -4.82 -5.26 -0.15
C GLU A 105 -4.54 -6.73 -0.52
N ILE A 106 -3.49 -6.96 -1.30
CA ILE A 106 -2.91 -8.29 -1.51
C ILE A 106 -2.01 -8.59 -0.31
N ILE A 107 -2.31 -9.68 0.39
CA ILE A 107 -1.57 -10.10 1.58
C ILE A 107 -0.69 -11.29 1.22
N THR A 108 0.62 -11.18 1.41
CA THR A 108 1.58 -12.25 1.12
C THR A 108 2.45 -12.55 2.33
N ASP A 109 3.06 -13.73 2.36
CA ASP A 109 4.19 -13.93 3.27
C ASP A 109 5.37 -13.03 2.91
N ILE A 110 6.22 -12.80 3.90
CA ILE A 110 7.55 -12.21 3.69
C ILE A 110 8.51 -13.39 3.46
N PRO A 111 9.16 -13.50 2.28
CA PRO A 111 10.12 -14.57 2.05
C PRO A 111 11.36 -14.40 2.93
N TYR A 112 11.97 -15.52 3.34
CA TYR A 112 13.22 -15.48 4.10
C TYR A 112 14.36 -14.92 3.25
N LEU A 113 15.08 -13.93 3.78
CA LEU A 113 16.19 -13.28 3.09
C LEU A 113 17.46 -13.33 3.94
N GLY A 114 18.56 -13.74 3.30
CA GLY A 114 19.88 -13.76 3.94
C GLY A 114 20.50 -12.35 4.13
N ILE A 115 20.02 -11.37 3.37
CA ILE A 115 20.44 -9.98 3.30
C ILE A 115 19.21 -9.07 3.11
N ASP A 116 19.37 -7.76 3.30
CA ASP A 116 18.32 -6.80 2.96
C ASP A 116 18.04 -6.85 1.45
N TYR A 117 16.77 -6.85 1.07
CA TYR A 117 16.30 -6.85 -0.31
C TYR A 117 15.64 -5.51 -0.62
N LYS A 118 16.08 -4.83 -1.68
CA LYS A 118 15.63 -3.48 -2.01
C LYS A 118 15.41 -3.34 -3.50
N LEU A 119 14.24 -2.83 -3.87
CA LEU A 119 13.88 -2.43 -5.22
C LEU A 119 13.54 -0.94 -5.23
N ASN A 120 14.24 -0.18 -6.07
CA ASN A 120 13.87 1.21 -6.36
C ASN A 120 12.54 1.21 -7.10
N ASP A 121 12.48 0.63 -8.28
CA ASP A 121 11.24 0.56 -9.05
C ASP A 121 10.65 -0.84 -8.95
N ALA A 122 9.79 -1.05 -7.95
CA ALA A 122 9.12 -2.32 -7.69
C ALA A 122 7.85 -2.42 -8.53
N PHE A 123 7.73 -3.54 -9.23
CA PHE A 123 6.52 -3.96 -9.93
C PHE A 123 6.03 -5.27 -9.34
N ILE A 124 4.72 -5.44 -9.26
CA ILE A 124 4.10 -6.73 -8.97
C ILE A 124 3.41 -7.24 -10.22
N THR A 125 3.79 -8.46 -10.63
CA THR A 125 3.14 -9.16 -11.73
C THR A 125 2.28 -10.28 -11.18
N ILE A 126 1.03 -10.33 -11.63
CA ILE A 126 -0.01 -11.23 -11.19
C ILE A 126 -0.55 -11.96 -12.40
N THR A 127 -0.38 -13.28 -12.43
CA THR A 127 -0.96 -14.16 -13.43
C THR A 127 -2.19 -14.83 -12.84
N LEU A 128 -3.31 -14.72 -13.53
CA LEU A 128 -4.57 -15.35 -13.16
C LEU A 128 -4.72 -16.72 -13.81
N GLN A 129 -5.59 -17.57 -13.24
CA GLN A 129 -5.87 -18.92 -13.77
C GLN A 129 -6.45 -18.94 -15.19
N ASN A 130 -7.04 -17.84 -15.64
CA ASN A 130 -7.53 -17.70 -17.02
C ASN A 130 -6.41 -17.32 -18.00
N GLY A 131 -5.18 -17.12 -17.54
CA GLY A 131 -4.01 -16.73 -18.32
C GLY A 131 -3.74 -15.22 -18.38
N ASP A 132 -4.67 -14.38 -17.90
CA ASP A 132 -4.48 -12.93 -17.89
C ASP A 132 -3.32 -12.56 -16.97
N THR A 133 -2.42 -11.70 -17.46
CA THR A 133 -1.25 -11.24 -16.70
C THR A 133 -1.31 -9.74 -16.51
N TYR A 134 -1.32 -9.29 -15.25
CA TYR A 134 -1.32 -7.88 -14.89
C TYR A 134 0.02 -7.50 -14.30
N THR A 135 0.60 -6.39 -14.77
CA THR A 135 1.78 -5.78 -14.14
C THR A 135 1.38 -4.44 -13.55
N LEU A 136 1.63 -4.27 -12.25
CA LEU A 136 1.28 -3.07 -11.49
C LEU A 136 2.55 -2.45 -10.91
N TYR A 137 2.76 -1.15 -11.11
CA TYR A 137 3.85 -0.42 -10.46
C TYR A 137 3.49 -0.13 -8.99
N LEU A 138 4.41 -0.41 -8.07
CA LEU A 138 4.20 -0.24 -6.63
C LEU A 138 4.90 1.00 -6.05
N GLY A 139 6.03 1.42 -6.63
CA GLY A 139 6.94 2.36 -5.98
C GLY A 139 8.17 1.63 -5.45
N HIS A 140 8.59 1.93 -4.23
CA HIS A 140 9.79 1.37 -3.62
C HIS A 140 9.44 0.18 -2.73
N LEU A 141 10.27 -0.87 -2.74
CA LEU A 141 10.16 -1.99 -1.81
C LEU A 141 11.48 -2.16 -1.06
N SER A 142 11.42 -2.29 0.27
CA SER A 142 12.55 -2.69 1.09
C SER A 142 12.11 -3.73 2.11
N ILE A 143 12.70 -4.91 2.04
CA ILE A 143 12.54 -5.99 3.02
C ILE A 143 13.85 -6.12 3.77
N LEU A 144 13.84 -5.69 5.03
CA LEU A 144 14.99 -5.71 5.91
C LEU A 144 15.11 -7.08 6.57
N LYS A 145 16.34 -7.58 6.67
CA LYS A 145 16.64 -8.76 7.44
C LYS A 145 16.44 -8.49 8.93
N LYS A 146 15.82 -9.43 9.63
CA LYS A 146 15.77 -9.44 11.09
C LYS A 146 17.16 -9.58 11.68
N THR A 147 17.60 -8.60 12.46
CA THR A 147 18.81 -8.69 13.29
C THR A 147 18.45 -9.15 14.69
N SER A 148 19.42 -9.72 15.41
CA SER A 148 19.28 -9.96 16.85
C SER A 148 19.03 -8.62 17.53
N SER A 149 17.84 -8.43 18.09
CA SER A 149 17.52 -7.21 18.84
C SER A 149 18.29 -7.24 20.15
N SER A 150 18.99 -6.16 20.45
CA SER A 150 19.40 -5.86 21.82
C SER A 150 18.17 -5.47 22.67
N SER A 151 18.40 -4.99 23.89
CA SER A 151 17.37 -4.47 24.77
C SER A 151 17.85 -3.18 25.43
N HIS A 152 18.35 -2.24 24.60
CA HIS A 152 18.88 -0.97 25.08
C HIS A 152 17.79 0.09 25.22
N ILE A 153 16.71 -0.04 24.47
CA ILE A 153 15.50 0.76 24.60
C ILE A 153 14.32 -0.06 25.11
N ASN A 154 13.62 0.46 26.12
CA ASN A 154 12.29 0.01 26.52
C ASN A 154 11.26 1.06 26.09
N TRP A 155 10.65 0.85 24.93
CA TRP A 155 9.69 1.78 24.36
C TRP A 155 8.26 1.49 24.82
N THR A 156 7.45 2.55 24.88
CA THR A 156 6.07 2.47 25.36
C THR A 156 5.04 2.82 24.29
N ASN A 157 5.31 3.85 23.48
CA ASN A 157 4.39 4.33 22.46
C ASN A 157 5.10 4.78 21.19
N LEU A 158 4.37 4.73 20.08
CA LEU A 158 4.79 5.15 18.76
C LEU A 158 3.69 6.00 18.12
N TYR A 159 4.04 7.20 17.67
CA TYR A 159 3.10 8.10 16.98
C TYR A 159 3.72 8.56 15.67
N GLY A 160 2.96 8.47 14.59
CA GLY A 160 3.37 9.04 13.32
C GLY A 160 2.60 10.31 13.03
N ILE A 161 3.30 11.28 12.46
CA ILE A 161 2.82 12.62 12.22
C ILE A 161 3.06 12.95 10.74
N LYS A 162 2.01 13.41 10.07
CA LYS A 162 2.04 13.96 8.70
C LYS A 162 2.38 15.45 8.78
N GLU A 163 3.07 16.00 7.79
CA GLU A 163 3.38 17.43 7.75
C GLU A 163 2.08 18.25 7.58
N ASP A 164 2.01 19.41 8.23
CA ASP A 164 0.83 20.27 8.16
C ASP A 164 0.62 20.80 6.73
N ASN A 165 -0.62 20.75 6.25
CA ASN A 165 -1.03 21.15 4.89
C ASN A 165 -0.44 20.30 3.75
N GLU A 166 0.23 19.19 4.05
CA GLU A 166 0.59 18.22 3.03
C GLU A 166 -0.63 17.33 2.76
N HIS A 167 -1.03 17.21 1.49
CA HIS A 167 -2.13 16.32 1.12
C HIS A 167 -1.67 14.88 1.01
N LEU A 168 -0.43 14.61 0.61
CA LEU A 168 0.05 13.23 0.41
C LEU A 168 0.01 12.44 1.73
N SER A 169 -0.52 11.22 1.72
CA SER A 169 -0.51 10.35 2.91
C SER A 169 0.91 9.80 3.19
N ARG A 170 1.73 10.65 3.78
CA ARG A 170 3.15 10.44 4.04
C ARG A 170 3.51 10.83 5.47
N LEU A 171 4.25 9.94 6.12
CA LEU A 171 4.89 10.18 7.40
C LEU A 171 6.01 11.19 7.24
N ARG A 172 5.96 12.19 8.11
CA ARG A 172 7.01 13.18 8.25
C ARG A 172 7.82 12.97 9.52
N TYR A 173 7.13 12.73 10.63
CA TYR A 173 7.77 12.47 11.92
C TYR A 173 7.26 11.17 12.53
N ILE A 174 8.13 10.52 13.31
CA ILE A 174 7.77 9.44 14.22
C ILE A 174 8.27 9.82 15.61
N ASP A 175 7.37 9.90 16.58
CA ASP A 175 7.70 10.08 17.99
C ASP A 175 7.68 8.71 18.68
N LEU A 176 8.86 8.28 19.14
CA LEU A 176 9.10 7.04 19.88
C LEU A 176 9.30 7.35 21.35
N TYR A 177 8.31 7.04 22.17
CA TYR A 177 8.35 7.25 23.62
C TYR A 177 9.01 6.06 24.32
N PHE A 178 9.82 6.32 25.34
CA PHE A 178 10.56 5.28 26.06
C PHE A 178 10.67 5.56 27.56
N ASP A 179 10.74 4.50 28.35
CA ASP A 179 10.99 4.57 29.80
C ASP A 179 12.49 4.45 30.11
N ILE A 180 13.22 3.69 29.29
CA ILE A 180 14.63 3.36 29.50
C ILE A 180 15.37 3.46 28.16
N LEU A 181 16.49 4.18 28.18
CA LEU A 181 17.49 4.21 27.11
C LEU A 181 18.88 4.09 27.76
N ASN A 182 19.52 2.94 27.58
CA ASN A 182 20.77 2.60 28.27
C ASN A 182 22.03 2.81 27.45
N GLU A 183 21.89 3.23 26.19
CA GLU A 183 23.01 3.37 25.25
C GLU A 183 22.74 4.52 24.27
N ASP A 184 23.81 5.17 23.84
CA ASP A 184 23.74 6.32 22.93
C ASP A 184 23.38 5.86 21.51
N ILE A 185 22.37 6.52 20.93
CA ILE A 185 21.91 6.25 19.57
C ILE A 185 22.91 6.85 18.58
N LEU A 186 23.40 6.01 17.67
CA LEU A 186 24.22 6.42 16.54
C LEU A 186 23.36 6.87 15.36
N LYS A 187 22.35 6.07 14.99
CA LYS A 187 21.43 6.37 13.89
C LYS A 187 20.11 5.62 14.05
N ILE A 188 19.07 6.14 13.43
CA ILE A 188 17.78 5.45 13.26
C ILE A 188 17.54 5.29 11.76
N ASP A 189 17.02 4.13 11.36
CA ASP A 189 16.69 3.80 9.97
C ASP A 189 15.28 3.22 9.92
N ILE A 190 14.52 3.59 8.89
CA ILE A 190 13.18 3.06 8.61
C ILE A 190 13.19 1.98 7.52
N GLY A 191 14.36 1.71 6.94
CA GLY A 191 14.56 0.79 5.82
C GLY A 191 14.45 1.43 4.44
N SER A 192 14.05 2.71 4.39
CA SER A 192 13.95 3.49 3.15
C SER A 192 15.32 3.69 2.49
N MET A 193 15.28 4.14 1.25
CA MET A 193 16.43 4.68 0.51
C MET A 193 16.80 6.10 1.02
N HIS A 194 15.88 6.76 1.71
CA HIS A 194 16.04 8.11 2.22
C HIS A 194 16.62 8.12 3.64
N GLU A 195 17.53 9.04 3.90
CA GLU A 195 18.08 9.24 5.24
C GLU A 195 17.00 9.77 6.19
N THR A 196 17.08 9.32 7.44
CA THR A 196 16.34 9.92 8.55
C THR A 196 17.31 10.69 9.46
N SER A 197 16.77 11.67 10.17
CA SER A 197 17.48 12.32 11.26
C SER A 197 16.67 12.15 12.55
N PHE A 198 17.29 12.32 13.71
CA PHE A 198 16.57 12.23 14.97
C PHE A 198 17.02 13.29 15.96
N LEU A 199 16.09 13.68 16.83
CA LEU A 199 16.34 14.50 18.01
C LEU A 199 15.93 13.71 19.25
N LEU A 200 16.82 13.65 20.22
CA LEU A 200 16.57 13.01 21.51
C LEU A 200 16.05 14.03 22.52
N TYR A 201 14.91 13.73 23.12
CA TYR A 201 14.34 14.45 24.26
C TYR A 201 14.41 13.56 25.51
N GLU A 202 13.95 14.08 26.65
CA GLU A 202 14.03 13.36 27.93
C GLU A 202 13.24 12.03 27.91
N ASP A 203 12.09 11.99 27.27
CA ASP A 203 11.12 10.88 27.29
C ASP A 203 10.72 10.33 25.91
N TYR A 204 11.20 10.96 24.83
CA TYR A 204 10.95 10.49 23.47
C TYR A 204 12.06 10.84 22.49
N ILE A 205 12.09 10.10 21.39
CA ILE A 205 12.93 10.38 20.22
C ILE A 205 12.00 10.82 19.09
N ARG A 206 12.27 12.00 18.52
CA ARG A 206 11.61 12.44 17.28
C ARG A 206 12.47 12.07 16.09
N ILE A 207 11.98 11.15 15.29
CA ILE A 207 12.59 10.75 14.02
C ILE A 207 11.96 11.59 12.91
N THR A 208 12.78 12.29 12.15
CA THR A 208 12.36 13.10 11.00
C THR A 208 12.71 12.37 9.71
N ILE A 209 11.71 12.17 8.86
CA ILE A 209 11.82 11.47 7.59
C ILE A 209 11.91 12.49 6.46
N THR A 210 12.88 12.28 5.57
CA THR A 210 13.06 13.14 4.40
C THR A 210 11.84 13.06 3.48
N GLU A 211 11.41 14.20 2.96
CA GLU A 211 10.28 14.31 2.04
C GLU A 211 10.60 13.58 0.73
N ALA A 212 9.63 12.83 0.22
CA ALA A 212 9.75 12.09 -1.04
C ALA A 212 8.36 11.92 -1.69
N PRO A 213 8.29 11.80 -3.03
CA PRO A 213 7.02 11.71 -3.76
C PRO A 213 6.45 10.28 -3.73
N PHE A 214 6.26 9.74 -2.52
CA PHE A 214 5.72 8.41 -2.29
C PHE A 214 4.84 8.41 -1.04
N LEU A 215 3.76 7.63 -1.06
CA LEU A 215 3.04 7.30 0.16
C LEU A 215 3.98 6.59 1.12
N LEU A 216 3.90 6.93 2.40
CA LEU A 216 4.63 6.25 3.46
C LEU A 216 3.80 6.34 4.72
N TYR A 217 3.08 5.27 5.02
CA TYR A 217 2.15 5.22 6.17
C TYR A 217 2.50 4.10 7.14
N GLN A 218 3.44 3.22 6.76
CA GLN A 218 3.95 2.14 7.59
C GLN A 218 5.46 1.96 7.39
N CYS A 219 6.18 1.71 8.46
CA CYS A 219 7.59 1.35 8.40
C CYS A 219 8.06 0.66 9.68
N PRO A 220 9.12 -0.15 9.62
CA PRO A 220 9.85 -0.59 10.81
C PRO A 220 10.74 0.54 11.34
N LEU A 221 11.35 0.33 12.51
CA LEU A 221 12.45 1.15 13.01
C LEU A 221 13.64 0.25 13.36
N ARG A 222 14.84 0.65 12.93
CA ARG A 222 16.12 0.06 13.34
C ARG A 222 16.94 1.13 14.03
N ILE A 223 17.21 0.94 15.30
CA ILE A 223 17.98 1.86 16.14
C ILE A 223 19.37 1.25 16.28
N TYR A 224 20.37 1.95 15.78
CA TYR A 224 21.77 1.54 15.87
C TYR A 224 22.43 2.34 16.96
N TYR A 225 23.20 1.66 17.80
CA TYR A 225 23.88 2.25 18.94
C TYR A 225 25.38 2.45 18.68
N GLN A 226 26.02 3.32 19.48
CA GLN A 226 27.46 3.58 19.38
C GLN A 226 28.31 2.33 19.64
N ASN A 227 27.82 1.42 20.48
CA ASN A 227 28.47 0.15 20.79
C ASN A 227 28.36 -0.91 19.66
N GLY A 228 27.60 -0.62 18.59
CA GLY A 228 27.39 -1.49 17.44
C GLY A 228 26.14 -2.39 17.52
N ASP A 229 25.43 -2.40 18.64
CA ASP A 229 24.19 -3.14 18.80
C ASP A 229 23.02 -2.49 18.02
N ILE A 230 21.97 -3.27 17.80
CA ILE A 230 20.80 -2.86 17.03
C ILE A 230 19.51 -3.29 17.75
N ASP A 231 18.62 -2.34 17.99
CA ASP A 231 17.23 -2.63 18.36
C ASP A 231 16.32 -2.50 17.14
N THR A 232 15.32 -3.38 17.04
CA THR A 232 14.37 -3.37 15.93
C THR A 232 12.93 -3.34 16.44
N ILE A 233 12.16 -2.40 15.93
CA ILE A 233 10.71 -2.35 16.07
C ILE A 233 10.11 -2.78 14.72
N PHE A 234 9.18 -3.74 14.77
CA PHE A 234 8.51 -4.26 13.58
C PHE A 234 7.72 -3.18 12.81
N THR A 235 7.34 -3.50 11.58
CA THR A 235 6.53 -2.58 10.76
C THR A 235 5.24 -2.24 11.47
N PHE A 236 5.03 -0.94 11.70
CA PHE A 236 3.82 -0.41 12.32
C PHE A 236 3.09 0.50 11.33
N THR A 237 1.75 0.43 11.29
CA THR A 237 0.93 1.36 10.52
C THR A 237 0.65 2.61 11.36
N TYR A 238 1.26 3.72 10.97
CA TYR A 238 1.19 4.97 11.71
C TYR A 238 0.06 5.89 11.23
N LEU A 239 -0.26 5.85 9.94
CA LEU A 239 -1.31 6.66 9.33
C LEU A 239 -2.31 5.73 8.63
N LYS A 240 -3.60 6.07 8.74
CA LYS A 240 -4.65 5.46 7.92
C LYS A 240 -5.41 6.58 7.23
N ASP A 241 -5.37 6.54 5.91
CA ASP A 241 -6.00 7.51 5.04
C ASP A 241 -7.01 6.80 4.15
N TYR A 242 -8.07 7.52 3.81
CA TYR A 242 -9.21 7.01 3.04
C TYR A 242 -9.51 7.88 1.81
N GLU A 243 -8.68 8.89 1.53
CA GLU A 243 -8.73 9.69 0.29
C GLU A 243 -7.43 9.60 -0.51
N ILE A 244 -6.81 8.41 -0.54
CA ILE A 244 -5.48 8.16 -1.10
C ILE A 244 -5.43 8.54 -2.57
N LEU A 245 -6.36 8.08 -3.42
CA LEU A 245 -6.31 8.35 -4.87
C LEU A 245 -6.41 9.84 -5.17
N LYS A 246 -7.26 10.55 -4.43
CA LYS A 246 -7.48 12.00 -4.60
C LYS A 246 -6.24 12.80 -4.20
N GLU A 247 -5.56 12.39 -3.13
CA GLU A 247 -4.37 13.06 -2.61
C GLU A 247 -3.09 12.73 -3.39
N SER A 248 -3.09 11.62 -4.13
CA SER A 248 -1.88 11.09 -4.77
C SER A 248 -1.60 11.68 -6.15
N GLY A 249 -2.59 12.27 -6.83
CA GLY A 249 -2.38 13.00 -8.09
C GLY A 249 -1.57 12.23 -9.13
N LEU A 250 -0.35 12.69 -9.42
CA LEU A 250 0.57 12.08 -10.41
C LEU A 250 1.18 10.75 -9.98
N LEU A 251 1.00 10.36 -8.72
CA LEU A 251 1.51 9.09 -8.17
C LEU A 251 0.56 7.92 -8.43
N VAL A 252 -0.59 8.16 -9.06
CA VAL A 252 -1.56 7.13 -9.43
C VAL A 252 -1.13 6.48 -10.75
N HIS A 253 -1.02 5.16 -10.76
CA HIS A 253 -0.60 4.37 -11.92
C HIS A 253 -1.71 3.43 -12.37
N HIS A 254 -1.76 3.16 -13.67
CA HIS A 254 -2.66 2.17 -14.25
C HIS A 254 -1.96 0.82 -14.38
N GLY A 255 -2.63 -0.25 -13.95
CA GLY A 255 -2.20 -1.60 -14.25
C GLY A 255 -2.28 -1.91 -15.74
N THR A 256 -1.28 -2.63 -16.25
CA THR A 256 -1.23 -3.06 -17.65
C THR A 256 -1.61 -4.53 -17.76
N LEU A 257 -2.56 -4.84 -18.64
CA LEU A 257 -2.85 -6.21 -19.06
C LEU A 257 -1.91 -6.58 -20.21
N ASN A 258 -1.16 -7.68 -20.06
CA ASN A 258 -0.21 -8.21 -21.04
C ASN A 258 -0.76 -9.42 -21.77
#